data_AF-A0A9D5ZYV5-F1
#
_entry.id   AF-A0A9D5ZYV5-F1
#
_cell.length_a   1.000
_cell.length_b   1.000
_cell.length_c   1.000
_cell.angle_alpha   90.00
_cell.angle_beta   90.00
_cell.angle_gamma   90.00
#
_symmetry.space_group_name_H-M   'P 1'
#
loop_
_entity.id
_entity.type
_entity.pdbx_description
1 polymer ?
#
loop_
_entity_poly.entity_id
_entity_poly.type
_entity_poly.pdbx_seq_one_letter_code
_entity_poly.pdbx_strand_id
1 'polypeptide(L)'
;MMWKRFKNIYKGKNKGFEGYVETIDTAGFSGWAYDKKTPDSPVEIEIYDSFNHISTIKADTYRKDLEKAGKGNGRHAFSFKFPLQLLDNTNHDISVKISNTDYLLNNTSFTINIPIDSDGNNVCEGYVEGVDKEGFSGWAYYRGNPDTPVDIEIYDSSNHISTIKADTYRQDLEKTGKGNGRHAFSFKFPLQLIDNRNHDISVKISNTNYFLNNSPFTINIPVDSEENDVFEGYVEAVEISEFSGWAYNKKTPDTPVDIEIYDSSTLISTIKADAYRRDLEKAEIGNGCHGFRFKFPPHFVDKKNHDISVKIANTDYLLKNSPFTIYIPTDIDFISIDITNNCNLRCPFCLVDRTGLINTDFMSLETFKKAITFLPYLPVASFYLSCLHEPTLHPDLAKFLEIIPLQWRNRVFFTTNLAANLSDDILIAMSKSSIHHINISVDTLNPTLYPKLRKGGIYKRFMNNIERLTAIFSKEPLAPELHFITVALKSNMSEIPYIVAQCANKYLSVSHEVRYPFNVSSIDDTWRKENFITEATDWDIIEKSLKDTRANYVLCRPADNYYDTFASSVDYYETGQHHMKATPPEKPIQLRIDYKGDIRVLTREEYFYVNIHILNNPMKLFTAFQ
;
A
#
# COMPACT_ATOMS: atom_id res chain seq x y z
N MET A 1 -1.02 38.13 0.51
CA MET A 1 -1.93 39.11 -0.17
C MET A 1 -3.01 38.47 -1.06
N MET A 2 -3.01 37.15 -1.31
CA MET A 2 -4.02 36.46 -2.13
C MET A 2 -5.28 36.01 -1.36
N TRP A 3 -5.28 36.06 -0.02
CA TRP A 3 -6.39 35.55 0.81
C TRP A 3 -7.56 36.53 1.03
N LYS A 4 -7.34 37.85 0.89
CA LYS A 4 -8.44 38.83 1.00
C LYS A 4 -9.44 38.79 -0.17
N ARG A 5 -9.10 38.11 -1.27
CA ARG A 5 -9.96 37.96 -2.45
C ARG A 5 -10.97 36.79 -2.36
N PHE A 6 -10.81 35.88 -1.39
CA PHE A 6 -11.76 34.77 -1.18
C PHE A 6 -12.97 35.13 -0.30
N LYS A 7 -12.90 36.20 0.50
CA LYS A 7 -14.02 36.61 1.38
C LYS A 7 -15.29 37.08 0.66
N ASN A 8 -15.22 37.39 -0.64
CA ASN A 8 -16.34 37.99 -1.38
C ASN A 8 -16.99 37.08 -2.45
N ILE A 9 -16.59 35.81 -2.58
CA ILE A 9 -17.15 34.90 -3.60
C ILE A 9 -18.20 33.92 -3.02
N TYR A 10 -18.31 33.77 -1.70
CA TYR A 10 -19.26 32.83 -1.07
C TYR A 10 -20.49 33.49 -0.41
N LYS A 11 -20.84 34.73 -0.79
CA LYS A 11 -22.10 35.37 -0.33
C LYS A 11 -23.35 35.02 -1.14
N GLY A 12 -23.26 34.03 -2.04
CA GLY A 12 -24.35 33.71 -2.96
C GLY A 12 -24.46 32.24 -3.31
N LYS A 13 -24.82 31.39 -2.34
CA LYS A 13 -25.56 30.11 -2.48
C LYS A 13 -25.43 29.30 -1.18
N ASN A 14 -26.34 29.52 -0.23
CA ASN A 14 -26.75 28.50 0.76
C ASN A 14 -27.93 29.05 1.59
N LYS A 15 -29.15 28.95 1.05
CA LYS A 15 -30.38 29.41 1.72
C LYS A 15 -30.92 28.43 2.78
N GLY A 16 -30.27 27.29 3.02
CA GLY A 16 -30.77 26.22 3.88
C GLY A 16 -30.14 26.12 5.27
N PHE A 17 -28.87 26.49 5.42
CA PHE A 17 -28.11 26.22 6.64
C PHE A 17 -27.78 27.48 7.44
N GLU A 18 -27.68 27.31 8.75
CA GLU A 18 -27.16 28.30 9.70
C GLU A 18 -26.23 27.64 10.70
N GLY A 19 -25.18 28.34 11.12
CA GLY A 19 -24.33 27.87 12.21
C GLY A 19 -23.28 28.88 12.61
N TYR A 20 -22.73 28.71 13.82
CA TYR A 20 -21.79 29.65 14.43
C TYR A 20 -20.87 28.93 15.42
N VAL A 21 -19.57 29.23 15.38
CA VAL A 21 -18.61 28.86 16.42
C VAL A 21 -18.55 29.99 17.45
N GLU A 22 -19.01 29.72 18.67
CA GLU A 22 -19.26 30.75 19.69
C GLU A 22 -18.12 30.88 20.69
N THR A 23 -17.58 29.77 21.16
CA THR A 23 -16.48 29.75 22.14
C THR A 23 -15.28 29.04 21.55
N ILE A 24 -14.10 29.63 21.73
CA ILE A 24 -12.82 29.05 21.35
C ILE A 24 -11.88 29.28 22.53
N ASP A 25 -11.29 28.21 23.05
CA ASP A 25 -10.25 28.25 24.07
C ASP A 25 -9.18 27.19 23.76
N THR A 26 -8.21 27.02 24.66
CA THR A 26 -7.12 26.06 24.47
C THR A 26 -7.53 24.60 24.67
N ALA A 27 -8.72 24.32 25.19
CA ALA A 27 -9.25 22.97 25.35
C ALA A 27 -10.11 22.53 24.16
N GLY A 28 -10.70 23.48 23.43
CA GLY A 28 -11.59 23.18 22.32
C GLY A 28 -12.37 24.37 21.81
N PHE A 29 -13.48 24.06 21.12
CA PHE A 29 -14.46 25.05 20.72
C PHE A 29 -15.88 24.50 20.80
N SER A 30 -16.86 25.39 20.91
CA SER A 30 -18.28 25.02 20.92
C SER A 30 -19.11 25.98 20.09
N GLY A 31 -20.28 25.52 19.66
CA GLY A 31 -21.15 26.27 18.78
C GLY A 31 -22.45 25.54 18.47
N TRP A 32 -23.08 25.92 17.36
CA TRP A 32 -24.30 25.29 16.87
C TRP A 32 -24.38 25.27 15.34
N ALA A 33 -25.11 24.30 14.80
CA ALA A 33 -25.35 24.13 13.37
C ALA A 33 -26.78 23.62 13.14
N TYR A 34 -27.48 24.16 12.14
CA TYR A 34 -28.92 23.98 11.92
C TYR A 34 -29.25 23.93 10.42
N ASP A 35 -30.07 22.96 10.02
CA ASP A 35 -30.68 22.87 8.69
C ASP A 35 -32.15 23.26 8.73
N LYS A 36 -32.51 24.32 8.00
CA LYS A 36 -33.91 24.78 7.85
C LYS A 36 -34.81 23.75 7.20
N LYS A 37 -34.27 22.86 6.36
CA LYS A 37 -35.06 21.85 5.64
C LYS A 37 -35.47 20.70 6.53
N THR A 38 -34.67 20.40 7.55
CA THR A 38 -34.90 19.31 8.50
C THR A 38 -34.77 19.83 9.93
N PRO A 39 -35.70 20.69 10.38
CA PRO A 39 -35.54 21.52 11.58
C PRO A 39 -35.34 20.73 12.88
N ASP A 40 -35.85 19.50 12.97
CA ASP A 40 -35.71 18.66 14.16
C ASP A 40 -34.58 17.62 14.04
N SER A 41 -33.89 17.58 12.89
CA SER A 41 -32.77 16.68 12.66
C SER A 41 -31.46 17.37 13.01
N PRO A 42 -30.62 16.77 13.87
CA PRO A 42 -29.29 17.27 14.16
C PRO A 42 -28.39 17.22 12.91
N VAL A 43 -27.50 18.20 12.80
CA VAL A 43 -26.59 18.37 11.65
C VAL A 43 -25.22 17.78 11.96
N GLU A 44 -24.61 17.09 11.00
CA GLU A 44 -23.21 16.68 11.07
C GLU A 44 -22.28 17.78 10.56
N ILE A 45 -21.21 18.03 11.28
CA ILE A 45 -20.18 19.00 10.95
C ILE A 45 -18.81 18.32 10.82
N GLU A 46 -18.05 18.75 9.83
CA GLU A 46 -16.68 18.30 9.56
C GLU A 46 -15.71 19.40 10.00
N ILE A 47 -14.66 18.99 10.73
CA ILE A 47 -13.64 19.86 11.32
C ILE A 47 -12.33 19.57 10.61
N TYR A 48 -11.63 20.62 10.20
CA TYR A 48 -10.36 20.55 9.47
C TYR A 48 -9.30 21.41 10.15
N ASP A 49 -8.05 20.97 10.05
CA ASP A 49 -6.87 21.81 10.23
C ASP A 49 -6.20 22.03 8.87
N SER A 50 -6.18 23.27 8.40
CA SER A 50 -5.80 23.64 7.05
C SER A 50 -6.61 22.87 5.99
N PHE A 51 -6.03 21.82 5.39
CA PHE A 51 -6.69 20.94 4.42
C PHE A 51 -6.94 19.52 4.95
N ASN A 52 -6.45 19.22 6.15
CA ASN A 52 -6.52 17.89 6.76
C ASN A 52 -7.83 17.75 7.53
N HIS A 53 -8.61 16.73 7.21
CA HIS A 53 -9.81 16.39 7.98
C HIS A 53 -9.41 15.84 9.36
N ILE A 54 -9.96 16.43 10.42
CA ILE A 54 -9.66 16.09 11.82
C ILE A 54 -10.75 15.20 12.41
N SER A 55 -12.02 15.58 12.24
CA SER A 55 -13.15 14.84 12.83
C SER A 55 -14.48 15.22 12.18
N THR A 56 -15.46 14.34 12.31
CA THR A 56 -16.87 14.62 12.00
C THR A 56 -17.68 14.40 13.27
N ILE A 57 -18.39 15.43 13.72
CA ILE A 57 -19.22 15.37 14.93
C ILE A 57 -20.65 15.81 14.63
N LYS A 58 -21.56 15.42 15.52
CA LYS A 58 -22.98 15.71 15.38
C LYS A 58 -23.38 16.85 16.34
N ALA A 59 -24.09 17.83 15.82
CA ALA A 59 -24.65 18.92 16.60
C ALA A 59 -26.03 18.51 17.14
N ASP A 60 -26.06 17.71 18.21
CA ASP A 60 -27.29 17.12 18.79
C ASP A 60 -27.53 17.47 20.27
N THR A 61 -26.70 18.36 20.82
CA THR A 61 -26.82 18.81 22.21
C THR A 61 -27.96 19.82 22.33
N TYR A 62 -28.85 19.60 23.31
CA TYR A 62 -30.00 20.48 23.56
C TYR A 62 -29.56 21.80 24.19
N ARG A 63 -30.05 22.90 23.63
CA ARG A 63 -29.90 24.25 24.15
C ARG A 63 -31.22 25.01 24.09
N LYS A 64 -31.68 25.46 25.25
CA LYS A 64 -32.98 26.16 25.41
C LYS A 64 -33.04 27.48 24.65
N ASP A 65 -31.91 28.16 24.47
CA ASP A 65 -31.81 29.39 23.69
C ASP A 65 -31.98 29.13 22.18
N LEU A 66 -31.47 28.01 21.66
CA LEU A 66 -31.66 27.62 20.25
C LEU A 66 -33.13 27.28 19.94
N GLU A 67 -33.80 26.57 20.85
CA GLU A 67 -35.24 26.30 20.75
C GLU A 67 -36.05 27.62 20.74
N LYS A 68 -35.76 28.53 21.67
CA LYS A 68 -36.40 29.87 21.71
C LYS A 68 -36.12 30.71 20.45
N ALA A 69 -34.96 30.53 19.83
CA ALA A 69 -34.59 31.17 18.57
C ALA A 69 -35.21 30.49 17.32
N GLY A 70 -36.08 29.49 17.51
CA GLY A 70 -36.80 28.80 16.44
C GLY A 70 -35.96 27.77 15.68
N LYS A 71 -34.92 27.21 16.30
CA LYS A 71 -34.07 26.16 15.71
C LYS A 71 -34.63 24.79 16.09
N GLY A 72 -35.78 24.43 15.52
CA GLY A 72 -36.51 23.19 15.78
C GLY A 72 -36.60 22.81 17.27
N ASN A 73 -36.33 21.55 17.58
CA ASN A 73 -36.32 20.99 18.94
C ASN A 73 -35.15 21.46 19.87
N GLY A 74 -34.31 22.41 19.43
CA GLY A 74 -33.19 22.94 20.21
C GLY A 74 -31.96 22.03 20.32
N ARG A 75 -31.95 20.84 19.71
CA ARG A 75 -30.81 19.90 19.68
C ARG A 75 -29.90 20.16 18.48
N HIS A 76 -29.24 21.31 18.51
CA HIS A 76 -28.42 21.81 17.39
C HIS A 76 -27.06 22.32 17.83
N ALA A 77 -26.69 22.08 19.09
CA ALA A 77 -25.42 22.51 19.65
C ALA A 77 -24.36 21.42 19.56
N PHE A 78 -23.10 21.82 19.48
CA PHE A 78 -21.93 20.93 19.49
C PHE A 78 -20.84 21.47 20.39
N SER A 79 -20.00 20.57 20.88
CA SER A 79 -18.73 20.88 21.55
C SER A 79 -17.66 19.93 21.02
N PHE A 80 -16.51 20.49 20.68
CA PHE A 80 -15.36 19.75 20.20
C PHE A 80 -14.16 20.03 21.10
N LYS A 81 -13.50 18.97 21.56
CA LYS A 81 -12.23 19.06 22.29
C LYS A 81 -11.10 18.80 21.31
N PHE A 82 -10.03 19.60 21.36
CA PHE A 82 -8.92 19.41 20.44
C PHE A 82 -8.24 18.05 20.68
N PRO A 83 -8.01 17.25 19.63
CA PRO A 83 -7.23 16.02 19.74
C PRO A 83 -5.76 16.34 20.04
N LEU A 84 -5.08 15.36 20.65
CA LEU A 84 -3.70 15.49 21.11
C LEU A 84 -2.72 15.92 20.00
N GLN A 85 -2.99 15.53 18.75
CA GLN A 85 -2.17 15.89 17.60
C GLN A 85 -2.14 17.40 17.27
N LEU A 86 -3.06 18.20 17.82
CA LEU A 86 -3.05 19.66 17.67
C LEU A 86 -2.40 20.37 18.87
N LEU A 87 -1.89 19.60 19.83
CA LEU A 87 -1.14 20.09 20.99
C LEU A 87 0.34 19.98 20.68
N ASP A 88 0.87 20.82 19.79
CA ASP A 88 2.28 20.77 19.36
C ASP A 88 3.00 22.13 19.51
N ASN A 89 2.35 23.11 20.14
CA ASN A 89 2.83 24.49 20.30
C ASN A 89 3.03 25.23 18.96
N THR A 90 2.47 24.74 17.86
CA THR A 90 2.42 25.41 16.56
C THR A 90 1.05 26.04 16.30
N ASN A 91 0.94 26.81 15.21
CA ASN A 91 -0.31 27.44 14.82
C ASN A 91 -1.12 26.49 13.93
N HIS A 92 -2.35 26.18 14.33
CA HIS A 92 -3.30 25.40 13.54
C HIS A 92 -4.40 26.29 12.99
N ASP A 93 -4.76 26.09 11.72
CA ASP A 93 -5.79 26.85 11.00
C ASP A 93 -7.08 26.04 10.95
N ILE A 94 -7.94 26.20 11.95
CA ILE A 94 -9.13 25.40 12.10
C ILE A 94 -10.27 25.93 11.22
N SER A 95 -10.99 25.02 10.57
CA SER A 95 -12.25 25.32 9.87
C SER A 95 -13.31 24.24 10.10
N VAL A 96 -14.58 24.64 10.13
CA VAL A 96 -15.75 23.79 10.43
C VAL A 96 -16.80 24.05 9.37
N LYS A 97 -17.24 22.99 8.69
CA LYS A 97 -18.28 23.05 7.67
C LYS A 97 -19.36 22.01 7.94
N ILE A 98 -20.54 22.20 7.36
CA ILE A 98 -21.59 21.18 7.39
C ILE A 98 -21.19 20.04 6.45
N SER A 99 -21.29 18.81 6.94
CA SER A 99 -20.88 17.62 6.20
C SER A 99 -21.60 17.52 4.85
N ASN A 100 -20.88 17.06 3.82
CA ASN A 100 -21.37 16.95 2.44
C ASN A 100 -21.81 18.28 1.81
N THR A 101 -21.32 19.41 2.32
CA THR A 101 -21.57 20.75 1.76
C THR A 101 -20.32 21.61 1.78
N ASP A 102 -20.34 22.70 1.01
CA ASP A 102 -19.35 23.77 1.08
C ASP A 102 -19.74 24.87 2.10
N TYR A 103 -20.75 24.64 2.96
CA TYR A 103 -21.20 25.61 3.94
C TYR A 103 -20.26 25.64 5.15
N LEU A 104 -19.38 26.63 5.20
CA LEU A 104 -18.59 26.97 6.38
C LEU A 104 -19.47 27.66 7.43
N LEU A 105 -19.35 27.25 8.70
CA LEU A 105 -20.02 27.91 9.81
C LEU A 105 -19.50 29.35 9.96
N ASN A 106 -20.32 30.24 10.52
CA ASN A 106 -19.82 31.57 10.85
C ASN A 106 -18.79 31.49 11.98
N ASN A 107 -17.81 32.40 11.96
CA ASN A 107 -16.68 32.45 12.90
C ASN A 107 -15.82 31.17 12.93
N THR A 108 -15.84 30.41 11.83
CA THR A 108 -15.21 29.09 11.83
C THR A 108 -13.74 29.06 11.45
N SER A 109 -13.21 30.06 10.73
CA SER A 109 -11.82 30.10 10.30
C SER A 109 -11.01 30.89 11.31
N PHE A 110 -10.41 30.19 12.27
CA PHE A 110 -9.59 30.78 13.31
C PHE A 110 -8.24 30.05 13.40
N THR A 111 -7.19 30.82 13.63
CA THR A 111 -5.86 30.28 13.92
C THR A 111 -5.74 30.15 15.43
N ILE A 112 -5.39 28.96 15.91
CA ILE A 112 -5.12 28.72 17.33
C ILE A 112 -3.73 28.13 17.50
N ASN A 113 -2.98 28.68 18.44
CA ASN A 113 -1.85 27.99 19.04
C ASN A 113 -2.36 27.39 20.34
N ILE A 114 -2.19 26.08 20.53
CA ILE A 114 -2.52 25.44 21.80
C ILE A 114 -1.20 25.28 22.57
N PRO A 115 -0.86 26.22 23.46
CA PRO A 115 0.44 26.24 24.10
C PRO A 115 0.59 25.05 25.04
N ILE A 116 1.65 24.28 24.85
CA ILE A 116 2.19 23.38 25.87
C ILE A 116 3.25 24.19 26.62
N ASP A 117 3.16 24.30 27.95
CA ASP A 117 4.29 24.87 28.70
C ASP A 117 5.55 24.03 28.44
N SER A 118 6.74 24.63 28.58
CA SER A 118 8.02 24.02 28.20
C SER A 118 8.28 22.64 28.81
N ASP A 119 7.53 22.24 29.85
CA ASP A 119 7.70 20.99 30.58
C ASP A 119 6.48 20.03 30.47
N GLY A 120 5.39 20.43 29.79
CA GLY A 120 4.14 19.65 29.69
C GLY A 120 3.26 19.58 30.95
N ASN A 121 3.61 20.33 32.00
CA ASN A 121 3.09 20.17 33.37
C ASN A 121 1.63 20.65 33.56
N ASN A 122 1.15 21.61 32.77
CA ASN A 122 -0.22 22.13 32.92
C ASN A 122 -1.29 21.29 32.20
N VAL A 123 -0.91 20.34 31.35
CA VAL A 123 -1.85 19.58 30.49
C VAL A 123 -1.88 18.09 30.83
N CYS A 124 -0.76 17.54 31.32
CA CYS A 124 -0.61 16.12 31.61
C CYS A 124 -0.06 15.92 33.02
N GLU A 125 -0.31 14.75 33.58
CA GLU A 125 0.27 14.33 34.84
C GLU A 125 0.49 12.83 34.82
N GLY A 126 1.59 12.36 35.38
CA GLY A 126 1.84 10.93 35.53
C GLY A 126 2.99 10.64 36.47
N TYR A 127 3.02 9.40 36.95
CA TYR A 127 4.03 8.88 37.86
C TYR A 127 4.41 7.46 37.44
N VAL A 128 5.71 7.16 37.54
CA VAL A 128 6.21 5.80 37.68
C VAL A 128 6.24 5.48 39.18
N GLU A 129 5.54 4.44 39.61
CA GLU A 129 5.29 4.16 41.03
C GLU A 129 5.90 2.84 41.51
N GLY A 130 6.00 1.83 40.64
CA GLY A 130 6.64 0.55 40.95
C GLY A 130 7.67 0.21 39.90
N VAL A 131 8.91 -0.03 40.30
CA VAL A 131 10.02 -0.49 39.43
C VAL A 131 10.67 -1.68 40.13
N ASP A 132 10.78 -2.81 39.44
CA ASP A 132 11.49 -3.99 39.90
C ASP A 132 12.31 -4.62 38.75
N LYS A 133 12.70 -5.89 38.86
CA LYS A 133 13.49 -6.56 37.81
C LYS A 133 12.63 -7.10 36.66
N GLU A 134 11.32 -7.27 36.87
CA GLU A 134 10.40 -7.77 35.85
C GLU A 134 9.81 -6.62 35.02
N GLY A 135 9.76 -5.42 35.56
CA GLY A 135 9.18 -4.28 34.86
C GLY A 135 8.98 -3.03 35.71
N PHE A 136 8.04 -2.21 35.25
CA PHE A 136 7.54 -1.08 36.02
C PHE A 136 6.04 -0.83 35.80
N SER A 137 5.45 -0.02 36.66
CA SER A 137 4.04 0.36 36.61
C SER A 137 3.85 1.80 37.05
N GLY A 138 2.71 2.36 36.68
CA GLY A 138 2.39 3.74 36.99
C GLY A 138 1.02 4.15 36.46
N TRP A 139 0.85 5.46 36.33
CA TRP A 139 -0.32 6.06 35.71
C TRP A 139 0.04 7.34 34.97
N ALA A 140 -0.76 7.67 33.96
CA ALA A 140 -0.63 8.91 33.20
C ALA A 140 -2.00 9.39 32.73
N TYR A 141 -2.19 10.70 32.77
CA TYR A 141 -3.50 11.34 32.69
C TYR A 141 -3.41 12.70 31.98
N TYR A 142 -4.34 12.96 31.07
CA TYR A 142 -4.52 14.28 30.45
C TYR A 142 -5.60 15.07 31.17
N ARG A 143 -5.25 16.26 31.69
CA ARG A 143 -6.20 17.17 32.36
C ARG A 143 -7.25 17.72 31.41
N GLY A 144 -6.89 18.00 30.15
CA GLY A 144 -7.80 18.56 29.13
C GLY A 144 -8.83 17.55 28.58
N ASN A 145 -8.52 16.26 28.65
CA ASN A 145 -9.41 15.20 28.20
C ASN A 145 -9.46 14.06 29.24
N PRO A 146 -10.17 14.30 30.36
CA PRO A 146 -10.04 13.51 31.57
C PRO A 146 -10.39 12.03 31.38
N ASP A 147 -11.30 11.68 30.48
CA ASP A 147 -11.76 10.29 30.32
C ASP A 147 -10.99 9.49 29.25
N THR A 148 -10.05 10.13 28.56
CA THR A 148 -9.30 9.52 27.46
C THR A 148 -8.02 8.86 27.97
N PRO A 149 -7.83 7.54 27.75
CA PRO A 149 -6.56 6.87 28.04
C PRO A 149 -5.41 7.48 27.25
N VAL A 150 -4.22 7.49 27.83
CA VAL A 150 -3.04 8.14 27.25
C VAL A 150 -2.07 7.09 26.72
N ASP A 151 -1.43 7.36 25.58
CA ASP A 151 -0.34 6.54 25.09
C ASP A 151 0.98 7.01 25.73
N ILE A 152 1.85 6.07 26.08
CA ILE A 152 3.10 6.26 26.80
C ILE A 152 4.23 5.65 25.98
N GLU A 153 5.21 6.47 25.63
CA GLU A 153 6.46 6.05 25.02
C GLU A 153 7.51 5.76 26.09
N ILE A 154 8.25 4.68 25.89
CA ILE A 154 9.30 4.19 26.77
C ILE A 154 10.59 4.18 25.97
N TYR A 155 11.64 4.75 26.52
CA TYR A 155 12.95 4.86 25.92
C TYR A 155 14.03 4.28 26.85
N ASP A 156 15.06 3.68 26.28
CA ASP A 156 16.34 3.44 26.96
C ASP A 156 17.37 4.41 26.39
N SER A 157 17.86 5.32 27.23
CA SER A 157 18.63 6.48 26.82
C SER A 157 17.87 7.29 25.74
N SER A 158 18.31 7.22 24.48
CA SER A 158 17.64 7.87 23.33
C SER A 158 16.84 6.89 22.46
N ASN A 159 16.95 5.59 22.70
CA ASN A 159 16.36 4.55 21.85
C ASN A 159 14.93 4.29 22.30
N HIS A 160 13.96 4.40 21.39
CA HIS A 160 12.58 4.04 21.66
C HIS A 160 12.46 2.51 21.83
N ILE A 161 11.81 2.09 22.91
CA ILE A 161 11.64 0.68 23.30
C ILE A 161 10.22 0.20 23.00
N SER A 162 9.21 0.98 23.37
CA SER A 162 7.81 0.59 23.20
C SER A 162 6.88 1.79 23.38
N THR A 163 5.68 1.69 22.81
CA THR A 163 4.55 2.56 23.15
C THR A 163 3.42 1.72 23.73
N ILE A 164 2.96 2.05 24.93
CA ILE A 164 1.88 1.33 25.63
C ILE A 164 0.74 2.27 25.98
N LYS A 165 -0.44 1.71 26.27
CA LYS A 165 -1.61 2.51 26.65
C LYS A 165 -1.87 2.46 28.15
N ALA A 166 -2.17 3.60 28.74
CA ALA A 166 -2.61 3.72 30.12
C ALA A 166 -4.14 3.73 30.20
N ASP A 167 -4.75 2.57 30.05
CA ASP A 167 -6.21 2.36 30.01
C ASP A 167 -6.73 1.43 31.11
N THR A 168 -5.85 1.02 32.02
CA THR A 168 -6.20 0.14 33.13
C THR A 168 -6.90 0.94 34.23
N TYR A 169 -8.02 0.41 34.73
CA TYR A 169 -8.82 1.06 35.78
C TYR A 169 -8.14 0.95 37.15
N ARG A 170 -8.10 2.08 37.86
CA ARG A 170 -7.65 2.19 39.25
C ARG A 170 -8.62 3.09 40.03
N GLN A 171 -9.16 2.55 41.14
CA GLN A 171 -10.18 3.25 41.94
C GLN A 171 -9.64 4.51 42.62
N ASP A 172 -8.36 4.54 42.99
CA ASP A 172 -7.70 5.69 43.60
C ASP A 172 -7.56 6.88 42.62
N LEU A 173 -7.32 6.60 41.33
CA LEU A 173 -7.25 7.63 40.29
C LEU A 173 -8.62 8.29 40.07
N GLU A 174 -9.69 7.50 40.04
CA GLU A 174 -11.07 8.04 39.96
C GLU A 174 -11.41 8.91 41.18
N LYS A 175 -11.11 8.43 42.40
CA LYS A 175 -11.35 9.18 43.66
C LYS A 175 -10.57 10.49 43.74
N THR A 176 -9.41 10.57 43.10
CA THR A 176 -8.57 11.79 43.07
C THR A 176 -8.89 12.70 41.88
N GLY A 177 -9.98 12.43 41.14
CA GLY A 177 -10.48 13.29 40.08
C GLY A 177 -9.76 13.11 38.74
N LYS A 178 -9.09 11.97 38.50
CA LYS A 178 -8.46 11.61 37.23
C LYS A 178 -9.47 10.89 36.34
N GLY A 179 -10.44 11.65 35.83
CA GLY A 179 -11.47 11.16 34.91
C GLY A 179 -12.20 9.91 35.39
N ASN A 180 -12.36 8.95 34.49
CA ASN A 180 -13.02 7.66 34.74
C ASN A 180 -12.14 6.62 35.45
N GLY A 181 -10.93 6.99 35.90
CA GLY A 181 -9.99 6.11 36.59
C GLY A 181 -9.21 5.13 35.69
N ARG A 182 -9.43 5.13 34.36
CA ARG A 182 -8.71 4.28 33.39
C ARG A 182 -7.45 4.95 32.87
N HIS A 183 -6.48 5.11 33.76
CA HIS A 183 -5.26 5.87 33.51
C HIS A 183 -4.00 5.15 34.01
N ALA A 184 -4.11 3.89 34.41
CA ALA A 184 -3.00 3.09 34.90
C ALA A 184 -2.34 2.29 33.77
N PHE A 185 -1.06 1.98 33.93
CA PHE A 185 -0.30 1.14 33.01
C PHE A 185 0.66 0.21 33.77
N SER A 186 1.07 -0.86 33.09
CA SER A 186 2.15 -1.74 33.51
C SER A 186 2.98 -2.13 32.29
N PHE A 187 4.29 -2.18 32.46
CA PHE A 187 5.25 -2.54 31.44
C PHE A 187 6.16 -3.63 31.99
N LYS A 188 6.30 -4.72 31.26
CA LYS A 188 7.33 -5.73 31.55
C LYS A 188 8.57 -5.43 30.73
N PHE A 189 9.74 -5.51 31.35
CA PHE A 189 10.97 -5.25 30.62
C PHE A 189 11.15 -6.28 29.50
N PRO A 190 11.37 -5.84 28.25
CA PRO A 190 11.73 -6.75 27.18
C PRO A 190 13.08 -7.40 27.47
N LEU A 191 13.26 -8.62 26.98
CA LEU A 191 14.47 -9.42 27.19
C LEU A 191 15.76 -8.68 26.79
N GLN A 192 15.69 -7.73 25.84
CA GLN A 192 16.82 -6.90 25.41
C GLN A 192 17.42 -6.00 26.51
N LEU A 193 16.69 -5.73 27.59
CA LEU A 193 17.18 -4.97 28.76
C LEU A 193 17.76 -5.90 29.84
N ILE A 194 17.69 -7.22 29.63
CA ILE A 194 18.25 -8.25 30.51
C ILE A 194 19.65 -8.58 30.02
N ASP A 195 20.62 -7.74 30.36
CA ASP A 195 22.00 -7.87 29.87
C ASP A 195 23.07 -7.59 30.93
N ASN A 196 22.66 -7.45 32.21
CA ASN A 196 23.52 -7.12 33.34
C ASN A 196 24.22 -5.74 33.22
N ARG A 197 23.79 -4.86 32.30
CA ARG A 197 24.21 -3.46 32.20
C ARG A 197 23.17 -2.54 32.84
N ASN A 198 23.59 -1.31 33.11
CA ASN A 198 22.67 -0.26 33.55
C ASN A 198 21.97 0.33 32.32
N HIS A 199 20.65 0.43 32.38
CA HIS A 199 19.79 1.06 31.40
C HIS A 199 19.14 2.31 32.00
N ASP A 200 19.07 3.39 31.23
CA ASP A 200 18.50 4.66 31.65
C ASP A 200 17.11 4.81 31.02
N ILE A 201 16.10 4.35 31.75
CA ILE A 201 14.74 4.27 31.23
C ILE A 201 14.03 5.61 31.40
N SER A 202 13.54 6.16 30.29
CA SER A 202 12.72 7.36 30.26
C SER A 202 11.31 7.02 29.79
N VAL A 203 10.31 7.46 30.54
CA VAL A 203 8.90 7.21 30.29
C VAL A 203 8.22 8.55 30.04
N LYS A 204 7.56 8.68 28.90
CA LYS A 204 7.06 9.94 28.36
C LYS A 204 5.65 9.77 27.81
N ILE A 205 4.79 10.77 27.98
CA ILE A 205 3.48 10.74 27.34
C ILE A 205 3.64 11.06 25.84
N SER A 206 3.06 10.23 24.98
CA SER A 206 3.18 10.35 23.52
C SER A 206 2.77 11.72 23.00
N ASN A 207 3.47 12.20 21.97
CA ASN A 207 3.22 13.50 21.32
C ASN A 207 3.32 14.72 22.25
N THR A 208 3.92 14.58 23.43
CA THR A 208 4.22 15.72 24.32
C THR A 208 5.73 15.86 24.49
N ASN A 209 6.20 16.75 25.37
CA ASN A 209 7.57 16.70 25.93
C ASN A 209 7.57 16.32 27.42
N TYR A 210 6.45 15.79 27.92
CA TYR A 210 6.24 15.48 29.33
C TYR A 210 6.79 14.10 29.68
N PHE A 211 7.87 14.06 30.45
CA PHE A 211 8.31 12.85 31.14
C PHE A 211 7.50 12.66 32.43
N LEU A 212 7.15 11.41 32.73
CA LEU A 212 6.42 11.11 33.95
C LEU A 212 7.30 11.42 35.17
N ASN A 213 6.67 11.76 36.30
CA ASN A 213 7.42 11.86 37.56
C ASN A 213 8.07 10.51 37.90
N ASN A 214 9.25 10.55 38.52
CA ASN A 214 10.15 9.41 38.71
C ASN A 214 10.70 8.78 37.41
N SER A 215 10.70 9.55 36.32
CA SER A 215 11.42 9.23 35.09
C SER A 215 12.32 10.44 34.69
N PRO A 216 13.55 10.21 34.21
CA PRO A 216 14.16 8.90 33.96
C PRO A 216 14.59 8.20 35.25
N PHE A 217 14.77 6.87 35.18
CA PHE A 217 15.34 6.05 36.24
C PHE A 217 16.33 5.02 35.67
N THR A 218 17.35 4.66 36.46
CA THR A 218 18.36 3.68 36.05
C THR A 218 18.04 2.30 36.65
N ILE A 219 18.10 1.25 35.83
CA ILE A 219 17.89 -0.14 36.27
C ILE A 219 18.98 -1.06 35.69
N ASN A 220 19.37 -2.07 36.47
CA ASN A 220 20.21 -3.17 36.00
C ASN A 220 19.42 -4.47 36.13
N ILE A 221 19.21 -5.15 35.00
CA ILE A 221 18.44 -6.39 34.97
C ILE A 221 19.41 -7.55 34.71
N PRO A 222 19.69 -8.39 35.72
CA PRO A 222 20.67 -9.45 35.61
C PRO A 222 20.15 -10.56 34.69
N VAL A 223 21.06 -11.11 33.87
CA VAL A 223 20.78 -12.32 33.09
C VAL A 223 20.67 -13.50 34.04
N ASP A 224 19.55 -14.24 33.99
CA ASP A 224 19.38 -15.43 34.81
C ASP A 224 20.42 -16.48 34.40
N SER A 225 21.34 -16.81 35.32
CA SER A 225 22.61 -17.47 34.99
C SER A 225 22.47 -18.97 34.68
N GLU A 226 21.32 -19.59 34.98
CA GLU A 226 21.16 -21.04 34.82
C GLU A 226 20.93 -21.47 33.36
N GLU A 227 20.25 -20.68 32.52
CA GLU A 227 19.94 -21.08 31.14
C GLU A 227 21.12 -20.88 30.16
N ASN A 228 21.98 -19.87 30.38
CA ASN A 228 23.19 -19.62 29.59
C ASN A 228 24.25 -20.74 29.70
N ASP A 229 24.23 -21.49 30.81
CA ASP A 229 25.07 -22.67 30.99
C ASP A 229 24.53 -23.91 30.27
N VAL A 230 23.27 -23.89 29.80
CA VAL A 230 22.62 -25.03 29.14
C VAL A 230 22.51 -24.82 27.62
N PHE A 231 22.10 -23.63 27.19
CA PHE A 231 21.84 -23.35 25.79
C PHE A 231 22.85 -22.37 25.22
N GLU A 232 23.07 -22.48 23.92
CA GLU A 232 23.78 -21.49 23.14
C GLU A 232 23.16 -21.38 21.75
N GLY A 233 23.00 -20.15 21.25
CA GLY A 233 22.50 -19.95 19.91
C GLY A 233 22.61 -18.50 19.48
N TYR A 234 22.63 -18.29 18.17
CA TYR A 234 22.79 -16.99 17.54
C TYR A 234 21.83 -16.88 16.35
N VAL A 235 21.23 -15.70 16.20
CA VAL A 235 20.78 -15.21 14.89
C VAL A 235 21.98 -14.54 14.23
N GLU A 236 22.43 -15.09 13.10
CA GLU A 236 23.69 -14.67 12.48
C GLU A 236 23.48 -13.79 11.24
N ALA A 237 22.37 -13.99 10.54
CA ALA A 237 22.04 -13.21 9.35
C ALA A 237 20.55 -12.91 9.33
N VAL A 238 20.21 -11.62 9.25
CA VAL A 238 18.86 -11.12 9.01
C VAL A 238 18.86 -10.46 7.64
N GLU A 239 18.15 -11.08 6.70
CA GLU A 239 17.87 -10.51 5.38
C GLU A 239 16.41 -10.02 5.33
N ILE A 240 16.06 -9.29 4.27
CA ILE A 240 14.73 -8.70 4.13
C ILE A 240 13.61 -9.74 3.91
N SER A 241 13.95 -10.97 3.50
CA SER A 241 12.98 -12.06 3.23
C SER A 241 13.14 -13.27 4.14
N GLU A 242 14.21 -13.34 4.92
CA GLU A 242 14.52 -14.48 5.78
C GLU A 242 15.56 -14.11 6.83
N PHE A 243 15.68 -14.96 7.85
CA PHE A 243 16.83 -14.94 8.75
C PHE A 243 17.36 -16.35 8.99
N SER A 244 18.60 -16.46 9.47
CA SER A 244 19.25 -17.74 9.74
C SER A 244 20.22 -17.64 10.91
N GLY A 245 20.55 -18.80 11.46
CA GLY A 245 21.40 -18.91 12.63
C GLY A 245 21.60 -20.36 13.05
N TRP A 246 21.92 -20.56 14.32
CA TRP A 246 22.03 -21.87 14.94
C TRP A 246 21.63 -21.85 16.41
N ALA A 247 21.24 -23.01 16.92
CA ALA A 247 20.81 -23.20 18.30
C ALA A 247 21.22 -24.59 18.81
N TYR A 248 21.71 -24.66 20.03
CA TYR A 248 22.43 -25.80 20.57
C TYR A 248 22.14 -25.97 22.07
N ASN A 249 21.99 -27.22 22.51
CA ASN A 249 21.90 -27.58 23.92
C ASN A 249 23.18 -28.32 24.35
N LYS A 250 23.97 -27.70 25.22
CA LYS A 250 25.23 -28.22 25.75
C LYS A 250 25.08 -29.55 26.49
N LYS A 251 23.90 -29.84 27.04
CA LYS A 251 23.61 -31.08 27.77
C LYS A 251 23.20 -32.25 26.87
N THR A 252 22.74 -31.96 25.65
CA THR A 252 22.32 -32.98 24.67
C THR A 252 22.93 -32.65 23.30
N PRO A 253 24.27 -32.75 23.18
CA PRO A 253 25.01 -32.12 22.10
C PRO A 253 24.64 -32.61 20.71
N ASP A 254 24.24 -33.87 20.53
CA ASP A 254 23.89 -34.41 19.20
C ASP A 254 22.39 -34.30 18.87
N THR A 255 21.61 -33.64 19.73
CA THR A 255 20.15 -33.52 19.58
C THR A 255 19.79 -32.10 19.12
N PRO A 256 19.16 -31.95 17.94
CA PRO A 256 18.62 -30.66 17.50
C PRO A 256 17.58 -30.11 18.48
N VAL A 257 17.56 -28.79 18.63
CA VAL A 257 16.58 -28.08 19.46
C VAL A 257 15.49 -27.47 18.57
N ASP A 258 14.28 -27.38 19.11
CA ASP A 258 13.21 -26.60 18.51
C ASP A 258 13.34 -25.14 18.94
N ILE A 259 13.08 -24.21 18.03
CA ILE A 259 13.08 -22.77 18.26
C ILE A 259 11.70 -22.19 17.93
N GLU A 260 11.27 -21.24 18.75
CA GLU A 260 10.01 -20.50 18.59
C GLU A 260 10.32 -19.09 18.08
N ILE A 261 9.54 -18.66 17.09
CA ILE A 261 9.69 -17.38 16.40
C ILE A 261 8.43 -16.57 16.65
N TYR A 262 8.59 -15.41 17.27
CA TYR A 262 7.52 -14.50 17.61
C TYR A 262 7.64 -13.20 16.81
N ASP A 263 6.49 -12.62 16.48
CA ASP A 263 6.38 -11.20 16.11
C ASP A 263 5.67 -10.49 17.27
N SER A 264 6.40 -9.61 17.94
CA SER A 264 5.99 -9.04 19.22
C SER A 264 5.62 -10.15 20.23
N SER A 265 4.34 -10.30 20.58
CA SER A 265 3.83 -11.35 21.48
C SER A 265 3.19 -12.54 20.76
N THR A 266 3.07 -12.50 19.43
CA THR A 266 2.37 -13.53 18.64
C THR A 266 3.35 -14.60 18.17
N LEU A 267 3.10 -15.86 18.52
CA LEU A 267 3.87 -16.98 18.00
C LEU A 267 3.58 -17.15 16.50
N ILE A 268 4.60 -16.97 15.67
CA ILE A 268 4.51 -17.10 14.21
C ILE A 268 4.77 -18.53 13.78
N SER A 269 5.81 -19.16 14.33
CA SER A 269 6.20 -20.51 13.96
C SER A 269 7.11 -21.15 15.00
N THR A 270 7.12 -22.48 15.02
CA THR A 270 8.10 -23.30 15.72
C THR A 270 8.83 -24.13 14.67
N ILE A 271 10.16 -24.02 14.60
CA ILE A 271 11.00 -24.76 13.64
C ILE A 271 12.11 -25.51 14.35
N LYS A 272 12.63 -26.56 13.72
CA LYS A 272 13.74 -27.34 14.25
C LYS A 272 15.07 -26.81 13.71
N ALA A 273 16.06 -26.65 14.59
CA ALA A 273 17.42 -26.30 14.21
C ALA A 273 18.23 -27.57 13.91
N ASP A 274 17.92 -28.27 12.81
CA ASP A 274 18.52 -29.56 12.41
C ASP A 274 19.38 -29.49 11.14
N ALA A 275 19.59 -28.29 10.57
CA ALA A 275 20.39 -28.15 9.36
C ALA A 275 21.87 -28.39 9.65
N TYR A 276 22.48 -29.31 8.90
CA TYR A 276 23.91 -29.59 8.99
C TYR A 276 24.77 -28.41 8.52
N ARG A 277 25.75 -28.04 9.34
CA ARG A 277 26.72 -26.99 9.10
C ARG A 277 28.12 -27.46 9.49
N ARG A 278 29.01 -27.53 8.51
CA ARG A 278 30.40 -27.99 8.68
C ARG A 278 31.21 -27.10 9.61
N ASP A 279 30.90 -25.81 9.67
CA ASP A 279 31.54 -24.86 10.58
C ASP A 279 31.16 -25.13 12.05
N LEU A 280 29.91 -25.51 12.33
CA LEU A 280 29.47 -25.88 13.67
C LEU A 280 30.12 -27.19 14.15
N GLU A 281 30.19 -28.19 13.27
CA GLU A 281 30.90 -29.45 13.55
C GLU A 281 32.39 -29.19 13.89
N LYS A 282 33.07 -28.35 13.10
CA LYS A 282 34.47 -27.96 13.35
C LYS A 282 34.67 -27.17 14.64
N ALA A 283 33.63 -26.46 15.09
CA ALA A 283 33.63 -25.73 16.34
C ALA A 283 33.23 -26.61 17.54
N GLU A 284 33.11 -27.93 17.35
CA GLU A 284 32.71 -28.91 18.37
C GLU A 284 31.30 -28.64 18.94
N ILE A 285 30.42 -28.04 18.14
CA ILE A 285 29.00 -27.86 18.45
C ILE A 285 28.26 -29.11 17.95
N GLY A 286 28.21 -30.13 18.83
CA GLY A 286 27.52 -31.39 18.57
C GLY A 286 27.99 -32.11 17.30
N ASN A 287 27.03 -32.62 16.53
CA ASN A 287 27.26 -33.28 15.24
C ASN A 287 27.16 -32.30 14.04
N GLY A 288 27.09 -30.99 14.31
CA GLY A 288 26.92 -29.95 13.30
C GLY A 288 25.50 -29.75 12.78
N CYS A 289 24.51 -30.58 13.16
CA CYS A 289 23.10 -30.44 12.77
C CYS A 289 22.34 -29.49 13.71
N HIS A 290 22.79 -28.24 13.77
CA HIS A 290 22.27 -27.22 14.70
C HIS A 290 21.87 -25.91 14.01
N GLY A 291 21.94 -25.86 12.67
CA GLY A 291 21.56 -24.68 11.90
C GLY A 291 20.05 -24.55 11.69
N PHE A 292 19.57 -23.34 11.51
CA PHE A 292 18.19 -23.06 11.09
C PHE A 292 18.15 -21.93 10.05
N ARG A 293 17.04 -21.90 9.29
CA ARG A 293 16.68 -20.81 8.37
C ARG A 293 15.18 -20.63 8.37
N PHE A 294 14.71 -19.40 8.50
CA PHE A 294 13.30 -19.05 8.48
C PHE A 294 13.01 -18.00 7.41
N LYS A 295 12.07 -18.30 6.51
CA LYS A 295 11.60 -17.35 5.48
C LYS A 295 10.37 -16.61 5.99
N PHE A 296 10.39 -15.29 5.91
CA PHE A 296 9.26 -14.48 6.35
C PHE A 296 8.02 -14.82 5.53
N PRO A 297 6.89 -15.12 6.19
CA PRO A 297 5.62 -15.25 5.50
C PRO A 297 5.26 -13.96 4.74
N PRO A 298 4.52 -14.08 3.63
CA PRO A 298 4.17 -12.92 2.80
C PRO A 298 3.36 -11.81 3.49
N HIS A 299 2.71 -12.10 4.62
CA HIS A 299 1.97 -11.07 5.37
C HIS A 299 2.87 -10.09 6.12
N PHE A 300 4.17 -10.36 6.22
CA PHE A 300 5.18 -9.40 6.70
C PHE A 300 5.48 -8.30 5.66
N VAL A 301 4.94 -8.42 4.45
CA VAL A 301 5.00 -7.40 3.40
C VAL A 301 3.84 -6.42 3.58
N ASP A 302 3.83 -5.68 4.68
CA ASP A 302 2.71 -4.79 5.05
C ASP A 302 3.14 -3.33 5.27
N LYS A 303 4.40 -3.01 4.99
CA LYS A 303 5.03 -1.69 5.22
C LYS A 303 4.98 -1.27 6.70
N LYS A 304 5.07 -2.22 7.63
CA LYS A 304 5.24 -1.95 9.05
C LYS A 304 6.53 -2.56 9.58
N ASN A 305 6.96 -2.04 10.73
CA ASN A 305 8.01 -2.66 11.51
C ASN A 305 7.43 -3.91 12.19
N HIS A 306 8.18 -5.01 12.16
CA HIS A 306 7.88 -6.23 12.91
C HIS A 306 9.04 -6.54 13.84
N ASP A 307 8.74 -6.81 15.10
CA ASP A 307 9.74 -7.04 16.15
C ASP A 307 9.88 -8.55 16.38
N ILE A 308 10.93 -9.13 15.81
CA ILE A 308 11.12 -10.58 15.76
C ILE A 308 11.94 -11.06 16.96
N SER A 309 11.36 -11.98 17.73
CA SER A 309 12.04 -12.67 18.82
C SER A 309 12.20 -14.16 18.50
N VAL A 310 13.38 -14.72 18.74
CA VAL A 310 13.73 -16.12 18.46
C VAL A 310 14.30 -16.75 19.73
N LYS A 311 13.58 -17.72 20.29
CA LYS A 311 13.98 -18.39 21.54
C LYS A 311 13.96 -19.91 21.41
N ILE A 312 14.64 -20.61 22.32
CA ILE A 312 14.52 -22.06 22.43
C ILE A 312 13.09 -22.40 22.89
N ALA A 313 12.47 -23.40 22.26
CA ALA A 313 11.10 -23.78 22.56
C ALA A 313 10.97 -24.26 24.02
N ASN A 314 9.90 -23.82 24.69
CA ASN A 314 9.61 -24.14 26.10
C ASN A 314 10.63 -23.64 27.12
N THR A 315 11.43 -22.62 26.78
CA THR A 315 12.33 -21.93 27.72
C THR A 315 12.19 -20.42 27.56
N ASP A 316 12.87 -19.65 28.41
CA ASP A 316 13.00 -18.20 28.27
C ASP A 316 14.32 -17.78 27.59
N TYR A 317 15.11 -18.76 27.15
CA TYR A 317 16.39 -18.55 26.49
C TYR A 317 16.23 -17.95 25.10
N LEU A 318 16.47 -16.65 25.01
CA LEU A 318 16.55 -15.92 23.75
C LEU A 318 17.89 -16.18 23.05
N LEU A 319 17.85 -16.44 21.75
CA LEU A 319 19.08 -16.56 20.97
C LEU A 319 19.81 -15.21 20.95
N LYS A 320 21.14 -15.25 20.95
CA LYS A 320 21.96 -14.04 20.81
C LYS A 320 21.66 -13.34 19.48
N ASN A 321 21.70 -12.01 19.47
CA ASN A 321 21.22 -11.14 18.36
C ASN A 321 19.71 -11.21 18.09
N SER A 322 18.93 -11.67 19.06
CA SER A 322 17.48 -11.52 19.12
C SER A 322 17.11 -10.73 20.39
N PRO A 323 16.06 -9.89 20.40
CA PRO A 323 15.15 -9.61 19.29
C PRO A 323 15.81 -8.71 18.23
N PHE A 324 15.19 -8.63 17.05
CA PHE A 324 15.58 -7.70 15.99
C PHE A 324 14.34 -7.21 15.25
N THR A 325 14.37 -5.96 14.80
CA THR A 325 13.27 -5.37 14.01
C THR A 325 13.53 -5.57 12.53
N ILE A 326 12.51 -6.01 11.80
CA ILE A 326 12.51 -6.01 10.34
C ILE A 326 11.47 -5.02 9.81
N TYR A 327 11.77 -4.50 8.64
CA TYR A 327 10.83 -3.75 7.81
C TYR A 327 10.97 -4.34 6.41
N ILE A 328 9.87 -4.87 5.86
CA ILE A 328 9.85 -5.36 4.47
C ILE A 328 9.12 -4.32 3.61
N PRO A 329 9.82 -3.27 3.13
CA PRO A 329 9.25 -2.37 2.15
C PRO A 329 9.08 -3.15 0.86
N THR A 330 7.87 -3.30 0.38
CA THR A 330 7.68 -3.40 -1.06
C THR A 330 7.27 -2.04 -1.55
N ASP A 331 8.29 -1.23 -1.79
CA ASP A 331 8.18 -0.02 -2.60
C ASP A 331 7.99 -0.37 -4.08
N ILE A 332 7.83 -1.65 -4.46
CA ILE A 332 7.57 -2.04 -5.85
C ILE A 332 6.11 -1.74 -6.18
N ASP A 333 5.90 -0.83 -7.12
CA ASP A 333 4.59 -0.52 -7.68
C ASP A 333 4.11 -1.66 -8.57
N PHE A 334 4.90 -2.01 -9.58
CA PHE A 334 4.63 -3.12 -10.47
C PHE A 334 5.90 -3.71 -11.11
N ILE A 335 5.74 -4.93 -11.64
CA ILE A 335 6.70 -5.57 -12.55
C ILE A 335 6.00 -5.84 -13.87
N SER A 336 6.64 -5.42 -14.95
CA SER A 336 6.27 -5.80 -16.31
C SER A 336 7.28 -6.78 -16.87
N ILE A 337 6.80 -7.79 -17.58
CA ILE A 337 7.66 -8.78 -18.24
C ILE A 337 7.24 -8.94 -19.70
N ASP A 338 8.18 -9.17 -20.60
CA ASP A 338 7.89 -9.48 -22.00
C ASP A 338 8.37 -10.89 -22.32
N ILE A 339 7.43 -11.84 -22.43
CA ILE A 339 7.77 -13.24 -22.71
C ILE A 339 8.14 -13.49 -24.18
N THR A 340 7.91 -12.50 -25.03
CA THR A 340 8.31 -12.45 -26.43
C THR A 340 8.64 -11.02 -26.82
N ASN A 341 9.42 -10.83 -27.88
CA ASN A 341 9.78 -9.52 -28.41
C ASN A 341 8.95 -9.09 -29.64
N ASN A 342 7.95 -9.89 -30.05
CA ASN A 342 7.20 -9.62 -31.28
C ASN A 342 5.69 -9.58 -31.06
N CYS A 343 4.99 -9.13 -32.10
CA CYS A 343 3.55 -9.14 -32.20
C CYS A 343 3.17 -9.58 -33.63
N ASN A 344 2.06 -10.30 -33.79
CA ASN A 344 1.51 -10.68 -35.10
C ASN A 344 0.87 -9.49 -35.84
N LEU A 345 0.70 -8.35 -35.17
CA LEU A 345 0.08 -7.14 -35.72
C LEU A 345 1.09 -6.00 -35.86
N ARG A 346 0.76 -5.02 -36.71
CA ARG A 346 1.53 -3.78 -36.94
C ARG A 346 0.60 -2.56 -36.85
N CYS A 347 -0.14 -2.46 -35.75
CA CYS A 347 -1.12 -1.39 -35.52
C CYS A 347 -0.43 -0.01 -35.66
N PRO A 348 -1.00 0.94 -36.43
CA PRO A 348 -0.35 2.23 -36.70
C PRO A 348 -0.26 3.16 -35.48
N PHE A 349 -1.06 2.90 -34.43
CA PHE A 349 -1.04 3.62 -33.15
C PHE A 349 -0.28 2.86 -32.05
N CYS A 350 0.43 1.78 -32.38
CA CYS A 350 1.14 1.00 -31.36
C CYS A 350 2.27 1.84 -30.76
N LEU A 351 2.38 1.84 -29.43
CA LEU A 351 3.47 2.51 -28.74
C LEU A 351 4.84 1.84 -28.96
N VAL A 352 4.84 0.58 -29.43
CA VAL A 352 6.04 -0.22 -29.67
C VAL A 352 6.38 -0.22 -31.16
N ASP A 353 7.55 0.32 -31.49
CA ASP A 353 8.14 0.20 -32.81
C ASP A 353 8.74 -1.19 -33.04
N ARG A 354 8.44 -1.79 -34.19
CA ARG A 354 8.91 -3.13 -34.61
C ARG A 354 9.48 -3.12 -36.02
N THR A 355 9.73 -1.95 -36.59
CA THR A 355 10.23 -1.81 -37.97
C THR A 355 11.58 -2.49 -38.17
N GLY A 356 12.46 -2.46 -37.15
CA GLY A 356 13.78 -3.10 -37.16
C GLY A 356 13.84 -4.56 -36.67
N LEU A 357 12.71 -5.18 -36.34
CA LEU A 357 12.70 -6.50 -35.70
C LEU A 357 12.76 -7.63 -36.74
N ILE A 358 13.86 -8.40 -36.70
CA ILE A 358 14.16 -9.47 -37.68
C ILE A 358 13.66 -10.84 -37.18
N ASN A 359 13.86 -11.14 -35.90
CA ASN A 359 13.57 -12.45 -35.30
C ASN A 359 12.49 -12.34 -34.23
N THR A 360 11.75 -13.45 -34.03
CA THR A 360 10.87 -13.61 -32.87
C THR A 360 11.59 -14.46 -31.84
N ASP A 361 11.85 -13.87 -30.68
CA ASP A 361 12.50 -14.52 -29.55
C ASP A 361 11.49 -14.75 -28.43
N PHE A 362 11.80 -15.76 -27.61
CA PHE A 362 10.93 -16.27 -26.56
C PHE A 362 11.69 -16.43 -25.25
N MET A 363 11.02 -16.09 -24.16
CA MET A 363 11.54 -16.28 -22.82
C MET A 363 11.61 -17.77 -22.46
N SER A 364 12.69 -18.18 -21.81
CA SER A 364 12.79 -19.56 -21.33
C SER A 364 11.91 -19.80 -20.09
N LEU A 365 11.46 -21.04 -19.89
CA LEU A 365 10.75 -21.43 -18.67
C LEU A 365 11.59 -21.21 -17.39
N GLU A 366 12.92 -21.36 -17.49
CA GLU A 366 13.83 -21.10 -16.38
C GLU A 366 13.84 -19.61 -16.00
N THR A 367 13.97 -18.73 -16.99
CA THR A 367 13.89 -17.28 -16.80
C THR A 367 12.55 -16.88 -16.18
N PHE A 368 11.45 -17.44 -16.68
CA PHE A 368 10.11 -17.16 -16.17
C PHE A 368 9.95 -17.64 -14.71
N LYS A 369 10.45 -18.83 -14.37
CA LYS A 369 10.48 -19.34 -12.99
C LYS A 369 11.21 -18.40 -12.03
N LYS A 370 12.30 -17.78 -12.47
CA LYS A 370 12.99 -16.75 -11.68
C LYS A 370 12.13 -15.49 -11.55
N ALA A 371 11.49 -15.03 -12.62
CA ALA A 371 10.66 -13.83 -12.61
C ALA A 371 9.46 -13.94 -11.65
N ILE A 372 8.80 -15.10 -11.58
CA ILE A 372 7.66 -15.29 -10.67
C ILE A 372 8.07 -15.37 -9.18
N THR A 373 9.37 -15.42 -8.85
CA THR A 373 9.83 -15.31 -7.46
C THR A 373 9.60 -13.92 -6.86
N PHE A 374 9.36 -12.90 -7.68
CA PHE A 374 8.99 -11.57 -7.22
C PHE A 374 7.53 -11.48 -6.74
N LEU A 375 6.66 -12.40 -7.16
CA LEU A 375 5.22 -12.31 -6.88
C LEU A 375 4.85 -12.10 -5.40
N PRO A 376 5.48 -12.75 -4.41
CA PRO A 376 5.15 -12.53 -2.99
C PRO A 376 5.27 -11.07 -2.54
N TYR A 377 6.06 -10.26 -3.25
CA TYR A 377 6.41 -8.89 -2.91
C TYR A 377 5.63 -7.85 -3.71
N LEU A 378 4.63 -8.28 -4.48
CA LEU A 378 3.89 -7.39 -5.35
C LEU A 378 2.48 -7.10 -4.81
N PRO A 379 1.93 -5.92 -5.09
CA PRO A 379 0.50 -5.66 -4.93
C PRO A 379 -0.37 -6.62 -5.77
N VAL A 380 -1.68 -6.60 -5.50
CA VAL A 380 -2.68 -7.23 -6.38
C VAL A 380 -2.65 -6.54 -7.75
N ALA A 381 -2.85 -7.31 -8.82
CA ALA A 381 -2.87 -6.83 -10.20
C ALA A 381 -1.65 -5.99 -10.64
N SER A 382 -0.44 -6.32 -10.19
CA SER A 382 0.78 -5.56 -10.49
C SER A 382 1.91 -6.36 -11.15
N PHE A 383 1.64 -7.57 -11.64
CA PHE A 383 2.55 -8.34 -12.49
C PHE A 383 1.99 -8.45 -13.91
N TYR A 384 2.59 -7.71 -14.84
CA TYR A 384 2.12 -7.53 -16.21
C TYR A 384 2.82 -8.55 -17.10
N LEU A 385 2.19 -9.71 -17.29
CA LEU A 385 2.70 -10.81 -18.11
C LEU A 385 2.55 -10.48 -19.60
N SER A 386 3.52 -9.79 -20.19
CA SER A 386 3.56 -9.43 -21.62
C SER A 386 2.44 -8.47 -22.05
N CYS A 387 2.59 -7.20 -21.66
CA CYS A 387 1.67 -6.11 -22.01
C CYS A 387 2.02 -5.43 -23.35
N LEU A 388 3.31 -5.39 -23.72
CA LEU A 388 3.76 -4.67 -24.92
C LEU A 388 3.71 -5.51 -26.18
N HIS A 389 3.86 -6.82 -26.02
CA HIS A 389 3.95 -7.82 -27.08
C HIS A 389 2.72 -8.71 -27.11
N GLU A 390 2.67 -9.62 -28.07
CA GLU A 390 1.57 -10.59 -28.12
C GLU A 390 1.93 -11.87 -27.36
N PRO A 391 1.43 -12.08 -26.13
CA PRO A 391 1.75 -13.27 -25.33
C PRO A 391 1.37 -14.57 -26.05
N THR A 392 0.30 -14.57 -26.86
CA THR A 392 -0.17 -15.77 -27.55
C THR A 392 0.74 -16.27 -28.68
N LEU A 393 1.81 -15.54 -28.99
CA LEU A 393 2.88 -16.06 -29.84
C LEU A 393 3.80 -17.03 -29.12
N HIS A 394 3.85 -16.99 -27.79
CA HIS A 394 4.74 -17.85 -27.02
C HIS A 394 4.23 -19.30 -27.02
N PRO A 395 5.03 -20.28 -27.49
CA PRO A 395 4.58 -21.68 -27.61
C PRO A 395 4.23 -22.32 -26.26
N ASP A 396 4.86 -21.84 -25.18
CA ASP A 396 4.66 -22.34 -23.82
C ASP A 396 3.78 -21.42 -22.95
N LEU A 397 2.96 -20.53 -23.52
CA LEU A 397 2.08 -19.65 -22.73
C LEU A 397 1.20 -20.45 -21.74
N ALA A 398 0.66 -21.60 -22.16
CA ALA A 398 -0.13 -22.46 -21.27
C ALA A 398 0.69 -22.93 -20.05
N LYS A 399 1.95 -23.35 -20.26
CA LYS A 399 2.84 -23.77 -19.17
C LYS A 399 3.19 -22.60 -18.25
N PHE A 400 3.38 -21.40 -18.81
CA PHE A 400 3.66 -20.22 -18.00
C PHE A 400 2.49 -19.92 -17.06
N LEU A 401 1.25 -19.97 -17.55
CA LEU A 401 0.07 -19.80 -16.71
C LEU A 401 -0.07 -20.89 -15.64
N GLU A 402 0.25 -22.14 -15.99
CA GLU A 402 0.18 -23.29 -15.09
C GLU A 402 1.14 -23.17 -13.89
N ILE A 403 2.40 -22.79 -14.13
CA ILE A 403 3.44 -22.79 -13.08
C ILE A 403 3.33 -21.64 -12.08
N ILE A 404 2.47 -20.64 -12.33
CA ILE A 404 2.26 -19.55 -11.37
C ILE A 404 1.58 -20.14 -10.13
N PRO A 405 2.15 -19.98 -8.92
CA PRO A 405 1.57 -20.52 -7.69
C PRO A 405 0.17 -19.96 -7.45
N LEU A 406 -0.78 -20.84 -7.10
CA LEU A 406 -2.21 -20.51 -6.99
C LEU A 406 -2.45 -19.30 -6.08
N GLN A 407 -1.76 -19.23 -4.93
CA GLN A 407 -1.92 -18.14 -3.97
C GLN A 407 -1.55 -16.77 -4.53
N TRP A 408 -0.75 -16.70 -5.60
CA TRP A 408 -0.19 -15.47 -6.18
C TRP A 408 -0.77 -15.08 -7.53
N ARG A 409 -1.72 -15.86 -8.06
CA ARG A 409 -2.29 -15.61 -9.39
C ARG A 409 -3.10 -14.32 -9.46
N ASN A 410 -3.67 -13.86 -8.34
CA ASN A 410 -4.35 -12.56 -8.22
C ASN A 410 -3.44 -11.34 -8.42
N ARG A 411 -2.13 -11.52 -8.56
CA ARG A 411 -1.19 -10.43 -8.92
C ARG A 411 -0.94 -10.32 -10.42
N VAL A 412 -1.23 -11.38 -11.16
CA VAL A 412 -0.83 -11.52 -12.56
C VAL A 412 -2.00 -11.15 -13.46
N PHE A 413 -1.72 -10.41 -14.52
CA PHE A 413 -2.63 -10.23 -15.65
C PHE A 413 -1.83 -10.09 -16.94
N PHE A 414 -2.48 -10.24 -18.08
CA PHE A 414 -1.86 -9.95 -19.38
C PHE A 414 -2.82 -9.30 -20.36
N THR A 415 -2.27 -8.74 -21.43
CA THR A 415 -3.03 -8.13 -22.52
C THR A 415 -2.77 -8.88 -23.81
N THR A 416 -3.82 -9.24 -24.55
CA THR A 416 -3.72 -9.91 -25.86
C THR A 416 -4.57 -9.20 -26.90
N ASN A 417 -4.12 -9.25 -28.15
CA ASN A 417 -4.90 -8.84 -29.32
C ASN A 417 -5.85 -9.93 -29.81
N LEU A 418 -5.73 -11.17 -29.31
CA LEU A 418 -6.56 -12.32 -29.63
C LEU A 418 -6.66 -12.65 -31.14
N ALA A 419 -5.74 -12.16 -31.98
CA ALA A 419 -5.80 -12.25 -33.44
C ALA A 419 -4.87 -13.34 -34.02
N ALA A 420 -4.10 -14.04 -33.18
CA ALA A 420 -3.31 -15.20 -33.59
C ALA A 420 -4.21 -16.41 -33.93
N ASN A 421 -3.63 -17.46 -34.51
CA ASN A 421 -4.34 -18.72 -34.73
C ASN A 421 -4.31 -19.54 -33.43
N LEU A 422 -5.37 -19.44 -32.62
CA LEU A 422 -5.43 -20.03 -31.29
C LEU A 422 -6.14 -21.40 -31.31
N SER A 423 -5.52 -22.41 -30.70
CA SER A 423 -6.15 -23.70 -30.42
C SER A 423 -7.14 -23.59 -29.25
N ASP A 424 -8.03 -24.58 -29.07
CA ASP A 424 -8.88 -24.61 -27.87
C ASP A 424 -8.05 -24.85 -26.61
N ASP A 425 -6.94 -25.62 -26.70
CA ASP A 425 -6.08 -25.92 -25.55
C ASP A 425 -5.53 -24.67 -24.88
N ILE A 426 -5.10 -23.67 -25.66
CA ILE A 426 -4.60 -22.42 -25.08
C ILE A 426 -5.73 -21.60 -24.45
N LEU A 427 -6.93 -21.59 -25.05
CA LEU A 427 -8.10 -20.91 -24.49
C LEU A 427 -8.57 -21.57 -23.18
N ILE A 428 -8.51 -22.90 -23.10
CA ILE A 428 -8.77 -23.68 -21.89
C ILE A 428 -7.71 -23.41 -20.82
N ALA A 429 -6.44 -23.31 -21.20
CA ALA A 429 -5.37 -22.95 -20.26
C ALA A 429 -5.57 -21.54 -19.70
N MET A 430 -5.98 -20.58 -20.55
CA MET A 430 -6.36 -19.23 -20.10
C MET A 430 -7.53 -19.26 -19.12
N SER A 431 -8.60 -20.02 -19.41
CA SER A 431 -9.77 -20.10 -18.52
C SER A 431 -9.41 -20.74 -17.17
N LYS A 432 -8.54 -21.75 -17.15
CA LYS A 432 -8.12 -22.42 -15.90
C LYS A 432 -7.00 -21.71 -15.16
N SER A 433 -6.53 -20.57 -15.67
CA SER A 433 -5.39 -19.90 -15.09
C SER A 433 -5.72 -19.23 -13.76
N SER A 434 -6.96 -18.79 -13.51
CA SER A 434 -7.34 -18.07 -12.28
C SER A 434 -6.39 -16.91 -11.91
N ILE A 435 -5.74 -16.32 -12.92
CA ILE A 435 -5.03 -15.05 -12.79
C ILE A 435 -6.04 -13.92 -12.60
N HIS A 436 -5.56 -12.74 -12.22
CA HIS A 436 -6.43 -11.62 -11.86
C HIS A 436 -7.42 -11.25 -12.97
N HIS A 437 -6.92 -10.93 -14.17
CA HIS A 437 -7.76 -10.70 -15.35
C HIS A 437 -6.97 -10.91 -16.66
N ILE A 438 -7.67 -10.92 -17.78
CA ILE A 438 -7.11 -10.85 -19.13
C ILE A 438 -7.70 -9.64 -19.84
N ASN A 439 -6.82 -8.76 -20.34
CA ASN A 439 -7.20 -7.63 -21.18
C ASN A 439 -7.24 -8.06 -22.64
N ILE A 440 -8.37 -7.83 -23.32
CA ILE A 440 -8.56 -8.11 -24.73
C ILE A 440 -8.63 -6.78 -25.48
N SER A 441 -7.70 -6.60 -26.41
CA SER A 441 -7.64 -5.39 -27.22
C SER A 441 -8.63 -5.44 -28.39
N VAL A 442 -9.58 -4.51 -28.46
CA VAL A 442 -10.58 -4.40 -29.53
C VAL A 442 -10.81 -2.92 -29.88
N ASP A 443 -10.45 -2.48 -31.08
CA ASP A 443 -10.68 -1.07 -31.46
C ASP A 443 -11.83 -0.88 -32.45
N THR A 444 -12.35 -1.96 -33.01
CA THR A 444 -13.45 -1.91 -33.97
C THR A 444 -14.05 -3.29 -34.16
N LEU A 445 -15.37 -3.35 -34.31
CA LEU A 445 -16.12 -4.53 -34.75
C LEU A 445 -16.54 -4.40 -36.23
N ASN A 446 -16.04 -3.38 -36.94
CA ASN A 446 -16.27 -3.19 -38.35
C ASN A 446 -15.25 -4.01 -39.17
N PRO A 447 -15.69 -4.95 -40.02
CA PRO A 447 -14.78 -5.84 -40.77
C PRO A 447 -13.87 -5.10 -41.75
N THR A 448 -14.27 -3.91 -42.23
CA THR A 448 -13.51 -3.09 -43.17
C THR A 448 -12.49 -2.21 -42.44
N LEU A 449 -12.81 -1.75 -41.22
CA LEU A 449 -11.92 -0.90 -40.42
C LEU A 449 -10.89 -1.74 -39.66
N TYR A 450 -11.25 -2.94 -39.21
CA TYR A 450 -10.40 -3.84 -38.44
C TYR A 450 -8.99 -4.03 -39.05
N PRO A 451 -8.81 -4.45 -40.32
CA PRO A 451 -7.48 -4.65 -40.88
C PRO A 451 -6.68 -3.35 -41.10
N LYS A 452 -7.33 -2.17 -41.02
CA LYS A 452 -6.65 -0.87 -41.08
C LYS A 452 -6.06 -0.50 -39.71
N LEU A 453 -6.82 -0.71 -38.64
CA LEU A 453 -6.40 -0.42 -37.26
C LEU A 453 -5.51 -1.52 -36.68
N ARG A 454 -5.86 -2.78 -36.93
CA ARG A 454 -5.14 -3.98 -36.49
C ARG A 454 -4.42 -4.61 -37.69
N LYS A 455 -3.51 -3.85 -38.32
CA LYS A 455 -2.78 -4.24 -39.54
C LYS A 455 -2.13 -5.62 -39.37
N GLY A 456 -2.42 -6.53 -40.31
CA GLY A 456 -2.02 -7.95 -40.26
C GLY A 456 -3.06 -8.88 -39.63
N GLY A 457 -4.08 -8.33 -38.97
CA GLY A 457 -5.15 -9.07 -38.35
C GLY A 457 -6.24 -9.49 -39.34
N ILE A 458 -6.84 -10.66 -39.11
CA ILE A 458 -7.95 -11.19 -39.90
C ILE A 458 -9.22 -11.11 -39.05
N TYR A 459 -10.15 -10.23 -39.43
CA TYR A 459 -11.37 -9.96 -38.67
C TYR A 459 -12.14 -11.24 -38.30
N LYS A 460 -12.38 -12.13 -39.28
CA LYS A 460 -13.10 -13.40 -39.03
C LYS A 460 -12.40 -14.28 -38.00
N ARG A 461 -11.06 -14.26 -37.95
CA ARG A 461 -10.28 -15.05 -36.99
C ARG A 461 -10.41 -14.47 -35.59
N PHE A 462 -10.29 -13.16 -35.45
CA PHE A 462 -10.51 -12.47 -34.19
C PHE A 462 -11.92 -12.74 -33.64
N MET A 463 -12.96 -12.60 -34.48
CA MET A 463 -14.35 -12.90 -34.09
C MET A 463 -14.55 -14.37 -33.69
N ASN A 464 -13.98 -15.32 -34.43
CA ASN A 464 -14.04 -16.73 -34.05
C ASN A 464 -13.32 -17.01 -32.71
N ASN A 465 -12.18 -16.35 -32.46
CA ASN A 465 -11.44 -16.54 -31.22
C ASN A 465 -12.18 -15.97 -30.01
N ILE A 466 -12.78 -14.78 -30.12
CA ILE A 466 -13.55 -14.19 -29.01
C ILE A 466 -14.79 -15.02 -28.70
N GLU A 467 -15.50 -15.52 -29.71
CA GLU A 467 -16.66 -16.41 -29.53
C GLU A 467 -16.27 -17.73 -28.82
N ARG A 468 -15.17 -18.36 -29.23
CA ARG A 468 -14.64 -19.58 -28.59
C ARG A 468 -14.18 -19.32 -27.17
N LEU A 469 -13.44 -18.23 -26.94
CA LEU A 469 -12.99 -17.81 -25.60
C LEU A 469 -14.20 -17.63 -24.68
N THR A 470 -15.21 -16.87 -25.09
CA THR A 470 -16.46 -16.67 -24.35
C THR A 470 -17.16 -17.99 -24.02
N ALA A 471 -17.28 -18.90 -24.99
CA ALA A 471 -17.94 -20.20 -24.78
C ALA A 471 -17.18 -21.11 -23.81
N ILE A 472 -15.86 -20.99 -23.72
CA ILE A 472 -15.02 -21.73 -22.77
C ILE A 472 -15.08 -21.07 -21.38
N PHE A 473 -14.89 -19.76 -21.30
CA PHE A 473 -14.86 -19.00 -20.04
C PHE A 473 -16.20 -19.07 -19.31
N SER A 474 -17.33 -19.01 -20.03
CA SER A 474 -18.67 -19.14 -19.42
C SER A 474 -18.92 -20.48 -18.70
N LYS A 475 -18.11 -21.50 -18.97
CA LYS A 475 -18.21 -22.83 -18.34
C LYS A 475 -17.23 -23.03 -17.18
N GLU A 476 -16.31 -22.10 -16.95
CA GLU A 476 -15.24 -22.24 -15.96
C GLU A 476 -15.47 -21.24 -14.80
N PRO A 477 -15.93 -21.71 -13.63
CA PRO A 477 -16.32 -20.83 -12.52
C PRO A 477 -15.19 -19.96 -11.97
N LEU A 478 -13.94 -20.40 -12.10
CA LEU A 478 -12.75 -19.69 -11.63
C LEU A 478 -11.96 -19.05 -12.78
N ALA A 479 -12.64 -18.80 -13.90
CA ALA A 479 -12.03 -18.09 -15.02
C ALA A 479 -11.62 -16.66 -14.62
N PRO A 480 -10.45 -16.19 -15.08
CA PRO A 480 -10.08 -14.79 -14.94
C PRO A 480 -11.15 -13.86 -15.51
N GLU A 481 -11.29 -12.68 -14.92
CA GLU A 481 -12.15 -11.66 -15.50
C GLU A 481 -11.66 -11.28 -16.90
N LEU A 482 -12.61 -11.04 -17.82
CA LEU A 482 -12.31 -10.50 -19.13
C LEU A 482 -12.54 -8.99 -19.11
N HIS A 483 -11.47 -8.25 -19.35
CA HIS A 483 -11.49 -6.80 -19.48
C HIS A 483 -11.19 -6.46 -20.93
N PHE A 484 -11.76 -5.38 -21.44
CA PHE A 484 -11.57 -4.97 -22.84
C PHE A 484 -10.92 -3.60 -22.91
N ILE A 485 -10.08 -3.40 -23.94
CA ILE A 485 -9.40 -2.12 -24.16
C ILE A 485 -9.66 -1.66 -25.60
N THR A 486 -10.12 -0.43 -25.74
CA THR A 486 -10.30 0.28 -27.02
C THR A 486 -9.45 1.53 -27.03
N VAL A 487 -8.60 1.67 -28.06
CA VAL A 487 -7.94 2.94 -28.35
C VAL A 487 -8.92 3.81 -29.15
N ALA A 488 -9.29 4.96 -28.59
CA ALA A 488 -10.20 5.90 -29.21
C ALA A 488 -9.49 6.71 -30.31
N LEU A 489 -10.00 6.62 -31.53
CA LEU A 489 -9.50 7.28 -32.73
C LEU A 489 -10.67 7.94 -33.47
N LYS A 490 -10.39 8.96 -34.27
CA LYS A 490 -11.41 9.63 -35.11
C LYS A 490 -12.19 8.63 -35.98
N SER A 491 -11.52 7.60 -36.46
CA SER A 491 -12.09 6.58 -37.36
C SER A 491 -13.03 5.57 -36.69
N ASN A 492 -12.93 5.37 -35.36
CA ASN A 492 -13.81 4.44 -34.62
C ASN A 492 -14.71 5.14 -33.59
N MET A 493 -14.59 6.45 -33.41
CA MET A 493 -15.26 7.22 -32.35
C MET A 493 -16.76 6.95 -32.25
N SER A 494 -17.47 6.91 -33.37
CA SER A 494 -18.92 6.64 -33.40
C SER A 494 -19.30 5.20 -33.10
N GLU A 495 -18.35 4.26 -33.23
CA GLU A 495 -18.54 2.83 -32.97
C GLU A 495 -18.29 2.46 -31.50
N ILE A 496 -17.52 3.27 -30.75
CA ILE A 496 -17.11 2.98 -29.37
C ILE A 496 -18.28 2.53 -28.46
N PRO A 497 -19.43 3.23 -28.39
CA PRO A 497 -20.54 2.79 -27.54
C PRO A 497 -21.09 1.43 -27.92
N TYR A 498 -21.13 1.13 -29.23
CA TYR A 498 -21.55 -0.17 -29.73
C TYR A 498 -20.54 -1.26 -29.35
N ILE A 499 -19.23 -1.01 -29.50
CA ILE A 499 -18.18 -1.97 -29.11
C ILE A 499 -18.31 -2.31 -27.63
N VAL A 500 -18.36 -1.30 -26.76
CA VAL A 500 -18.49 -1.46 -25.30
C VAL A 500 -19.74 -2.26 -24.95
N ALA A 501 -20.89 -1.91 -25.54
CA ALA A 501 -22.14 -2.63 -25.30
C ALA A 501 -22.08 -4.08 -25.79
N GLN A 502 -21.45 -4.37 -26.94
CA GLN A 502 -21.31 -5.75 -27.41
C GLN A 502 -20.39 -6.57 -26.50
N CYS A 503 -19.27 -6.01 -26.06
CA CYS A 503 -18.35 -6.66 -25.14
C CYS A 503 -19.03 -7.03 -23.82
N ALA A 504 -19.80 -6.11 -23.23
CA ALA A 504 -20.58 -6.38 -22.02
C ALA A 504 -21.67 -7.44 -22.23
N ASN A 505 -22.47 -7.31 -23.29
CA ASN A 505 -23.65 -8.15 -23.48
C ASN A 505 -23.35 -9.56 -24.02
N LYS A 506 -22.23 -9.75 -24.73
CA LYS A 506 -21.94 -11.00 -25.44
C LYS A 506 -20.64 -11.66 -25.03
N TYR A 507 -19.65 -10.91 -24.57
CA TYR A 507 -18.27 -11.41 -24.44
C TYR A 507 -17.75 -11.36 -23.00
N LEU A 508 -18.66 -11.40 -22.01
CA LEU A 508 -18.36 -11.50 -20.58
C LEU A 508 -17.47 -10.36 -20.05
N SER A 509 -17.52 -9.19 -20.69
CA SER A 509 -16.73 -8.04 -20.24
C SER A 509 -17.17 -7.61 -18.84
N VAL A 510 -16.22 -7.63 -17.90
CA VAL A 510 -16.40 -7.08 -16.54
C VAL A 510 -16.17 -5.58 -16.53
N SER A 511 -15.21 -5.10 -17.34
CA SER A 511 -14.90 -3.68 -17.52
C SER A 511 -14.33 -3.42 -18.91
N HIS A 512 -14.64 -2.25 -19.47
CA HIS A 512 -14.12 -1.81 -20.75
C HIS A 512 -13.39 -0.48 -20.63
N GLU A 513 -12.08 -0.47 -20.87
CA GLU A 513 -11.31 0.75 -20.92
C GLU A 513 -11.31 1.38 -22.32
N VAL A 514 -11.72 2.63 -22.40
CA VAL A 514 -11.60 3.47 -23.59
C VAL A 514 -10.50 4.48 -23.31
N ARG A 515 -9.39 4.40 -24.05
CA ARG A 515 -8.18 5.21 -23.80
C ARG A 515 -7.69 5.94 -25.04
N TYR A 516 -6.95 7.00 -24.80
CA TYR A 516 -6.21 7.71 -25.85
C TYR A 516 -4.99 6.90 -26.31
N PRO A 517 -4.53 7.07 -27.55
CA PRO A 517 -3.26 6.50 -28.02
C PRO A 517 -2.06 7.23 -27.39
N PHE A 518 -1.00 6.48 -27.08
CA PHE A 518 0.26 7.07 -26.60
C PHE A 518 0.89 7.96 -27.67
N ASN A 519 1.40 9.12 -27.27
CA ASN A 519 2.06 10.06 -28.17
C ASN A 519 3.57 9.82 -28.23
N VAL A 520 4.02 8.89 -29.07
CA VAL A 520 5.44 8.53 -29.22
C VAL A 520 5.97 8.88 -30.61
N SER A 521 7.26 9.17 -30.71
CA SER A 521 7.93 9.63 -31.95
C SER A 521 7.98 8.57 -33.06
N SER A 522 7.81 7.29 -32.74
CA SER A 522 7.77 6.19 -33.70
C SER A 522 6.46 6.10 -34.49
N ILE A 523 5.40 6.77 -34.03
CA ILE A 523 4.14 6.86 -34.76
C ILE A 523 4.27 7.95 -35.83
N ASP A 524 3.90 7.63 -37.07
CA ASP A 524 3.93 8.56 -38.19
C ASP A 524 3.11 9.83 -37.89
N ASP A 525 3.75 11.00 -38.05
CA ASP A 525 3.18 12.28 -37.62
C ASP A 525 1.96 12.69 -38.47
N THR A 526 1.96 12.35 -39.76
CA THR A 526 0.81 12.58 -40.65
C THR A 526 -0.37 11.72 -40.20
N TRP A 527 -0.15 10.42 -40.02
CA TRP A 527 -1.17 9.49 -39.54
C TRP A 527 -1.73 9.91 -38.19
N ARG A 528 -0.86 10.34 -37.27
CA ARG A 528 -1.23 10.86 -35.94
C ARG A 528 -2.21 12.02 -36.03
N LYS A 529 -1.87 13.07 -36.78
CA LYS A 529 -2.71 14.27 -36.96
C LYS A 529 -4.08 13.93 -37.56
N GLU A 530 -4.10 12.98 -38.49
CA GLU A 530 -5.31 12.54 -39.16
C GLU A 530 -6.23 11.68 -38.27
N ASN A 531 -5.67 10.90 -37.32
CA ASN A 531 -6.43 9.85 -36.64
C ASN A 531 -6.64 10.08 -35.13
N PHE A 532 -5.79 10.84 -34.45
CA PHE A 532 -5.92 11.07 -33.01
C PHE A 532 -7.10 12.00 -32.69
N ILE A 533 -7.79 11.71 -31.59
CA ILE A 533 -8.81 12.59 -31.00
C ILE A 533 -8.10 13.57 -30.07
N THR A 534 -8.02 14.84 -30.49
CA THR A 534 -7.33 15.91 -29.76
C THR A 534 -8.28 16.88 -29.07
N GLU A 535 -9.51 17.03 -29.58
CA GLU A 535 -10.48 17.99 -29.06
C GLU A 535 -11.19 17.43 -27.81
N ALA A 536 -11.26 18.22 -26.75
CA ALA A 536 -11.98 17.83 -25.52
C ALA A 536 -13.48 17.55 -25.79
N THR A 537 -14.08 18.27 -26.74
CA THR A 537 -15.49 18.10 -27.10
C THR A 537 -15.79 16.71 -27.67
N ASP A 538 -14.85 16.10 -28.40
CA ASP A 538 -15.01 14.75 -28.92
C ASP A 538 -15.01 13.72 -27.77
N TRP A 539 -14.17 13.92 -26.75
CA TRP A 539 -14.16 13.08 -25.54
C TRP A 539 -15.44 13.22 -24.72
N ASP A 540 -16.03 14.40 -24.67
CA ASP A 540 -17.34 14.62 -24.02
C ASP A 540 -18.47 13.89 -24.77
N ILE A 541 -18.42 13.85 -26.11
CA ILE A 541 -19.36 13.08 -26.93
C ILE A 541 -19.22 11.58 -26.65
N ILE A 542 -17.99 11.05 -26.58
CA ILE A 542 -17.74 9.65 -26.23
C ILE A 542 -18.32 9.33 -24.84
N GLU A 543 -17.98 10.15 -23.83
CA GLU A 543 -18.43 9.91 -22.46
C GLU A 543 -19.96 9.93 -22.34
N LYS A 544 -20.62 10.90 -22.97
CA LYS A 544 -22.08 10.98 -22.99
C LYS A 544 -22.69 9.74 -23.63
N SER A 545 -22.12 9.27 -24.74
CA SER A 545 -22.62 8.10 -25.45
C SER A 545 -22.36 6.79 -24.70
N LEU A 546 -21.28 6.71 -23.92
CA LEU A 546 -20.98 5.54 -23.09
C LEU A 546 -21.97 5.38 -21.92
N LYS A 547 -22.45 6.49 -21.33
CA LYS A 547 -23.46 6.47 -20.25
C LYS A 547 -24.75 5.74 -20.67
N ASP A 548 -25.10 5.80 -21.95
CA ASP A 548 -26.30 5.14 -22.48
C ASP A 548 -26.15 3.61 -22.61
N THR A 549 -24.93 3.08 -22.61
CA THR A 549 -24.67 1.64 -22.76
C THR A 549 -24.98 0.82 -21.51
N ARG A 550 -24.97 1.45 -20.33
CA ARG A 550 -25.06 0.82 -18.99
C ARG A 550 -23.99 -0.24 -18.70
N ALA A 551 -22.95 -0.36 -19.54
CA ALA A 551 -21.80 -1.22 -19.29
C ALA A 551 -20.87 -0.61 -18.24
N ASN A 552 -20.07 -1.43 -17.59
CA ASN A 552 -18.97 -0.95 -16.76
C ASN A 552 -17.81 -0.53 -17.67
N TYR A 553 -17.35 0.71 -17.56
CA TYR A 553 -16.28 1.25 -18.40
C TYR A 553 -15.40 2.23 -17.64
N VAL A 554 -14.16 2.36 -18.10
CA VAL A 554 -13.21 3.39 -17.68
C VAL A 554 -12.88 4.25 -18.88
N LEU A 555 -13.08 5.57 -18.76
CA LEU A 555 -12.70 6.52 -19.80
C LEU A 555 -11.40 7.22 -19.41
N CYS A 556 -10.30 6.83 -20.06
CA CYS A 556 -9.00 7.45 -19.90
C CYS A 556 -8.85 8.57 -20.93
N ARG A 557 -8.91 9.82 -20.47
CA ARG A 557 -8.70 11.02 -21.29
C ARG A 557 -7.22 11.44 -21.26
N PRO A 558 -6.69 12.02 -22.34
CA PRO A 558 -5.36 12.62 -22.31
C PRO A 558 -5.38 13.84 -21.38
N ALA A 559 -4.24 14.14 -20.74
CA ALA A 559 -4.07 15.39 -20.01
C ALA A 559 -4.08 16.59 -20.97
N ASP A 560 -4.33 17.80 -20.45
CA ASP A 560 -4.22 19.02 -21.23
C ASP A 560 -2.83 19.10 -21.88
N ASN A 561 -2.77 19.47 -23.16
CA ASN A 561 -1.53 19.60 -23.94
C ASN A 561 -0.72 18.28 -24.06
N TYR A 562 -1.29 17.11 -23.75
CA TYR A 562 -0.59 15.82 -23.81
C TYR A 562 0.03 15.53 -25.19
N TYR A 563 -0.61 16.01 -26.27
CA TYR A 563 -0.13 15.76 -27.64
C TYR A 563 0.90 16.78 -28.14
N ASP A 564 1.23 17.79 -27.34
CA ASP A 564 2.19 18.85 -27.69
C ASP A 564 3.64 18.37 -27.50
N THR A 565 3.84 17.42 -26.58
CA THR A 565 5.12 16.77 -26.35
C THR A 565 5.00 15.29 -26.68
N PHE A 566 6.03 14.74 -27.31
CA PHE A 566 6.14 13.29 -27.33
C PHE A 566 6.42 12.84 -25.91
N ALA A 567 5.68 11.84 -25.45
CA ALA A 567 6.15 11.04 -24.33
C ALA A 567 7.58 10.63 -24.70
N SER A 568 8.52 10.87 -23.77
CA SER A 568 9.87 10.36 -23.93
C SER A 568 9.71 8.89 -24.31
N SER A 569 10.36 8.49 -25.41
CA SER A 569 10.32 7.10 -25.85
C SER A 569 10.82 6.15 -24.77
N VAL A 570 11.46 6.69 -23.71
CA VAL A 570 12.08 6.04 -22.53
C VAL A 570 12.28 4.58 -22.83
N ASP A 571 13.12 4.39 -23.84
CA ASP A 571 13.79 3.17 -24.25
C ASP A 571 13.05 1.88 -23.99
N TYR A 572 11.86 1.73 -24.57
CA TYR A 572 11.30 0.39 -24.71
C TYR A 572 12.24 -0.53 -25.53
N TYR A 573 13.14 0.03 -26.38
CA TYR A 573 14.09 -0.74 -27.22
C TYR A 573 15.48 -0.13 -27.45
N GLU A 574 15.94 0.95 -26.80
CA GLU A 574 17.38 1.27 -26.93
C GLU A 574 18.20 0.23 -26.16
N THR A 575 18.57 -0.84 -26.87
CA THR A 575 19.72 -1.67 -26.56
C THR A 575 20.98 -0.88 -26.91
N GLY A 576 21.20 0.22 -26.19
CA GLY A 576 22.44 0.98 -26.19
C GLY A 576 23.25 0.61 -24.96
N GLN A 577 24.58 0.58 -25.10
CA GLN A 577 25.49 0.47 -23.95
C GLN A 577 25.34 1.72 -23.07
N HIS A 578 24.43 1.67 -22.09
CA HIS A 578 24.27 2.76 -21.14
C HIS A 578 24.93 2.38 -19.81
N HIS A 579 25.77 3.29 -19.34
CA HIS A 579 26.52 3.16 -18.10
C HIS A 579 25.58 3.17 -16.88
N MET A 580 25.87 2.30 -15.91
CA MET A 580 25.31 2.37 -14.56
C MET A 580 25.48 3.79 -14.01
N LYS A 581 24.38 4.44 -13.60
CA LYS A 581 24.44 5.50 -12.60
C LYS A 581 24.23 4.89 -11.22
N ALA A 582 24.96 5.42 -10.24
CA ALA A 582 25.04 4.90 -8.88
C ALA A 582 24.03 5.57 -7.92
N THR A 583 22.93 6.12 -8.44
CA THR A 583 21.91 6.76 -7.61
C THR A 583 20.80 5.76 -7.29
N PRO A 584 20.31 5.70 -6.04
CA PRO A 584 19.16 4.87 -5.68
C PRO A 584 17.90 5.28 -6.47
N PRO A 585 17.08 4.33 -6.95
CA PRO A 585 15.86 4.64 -7.68
C PRO A 585 14.82 5.34 -6.81
N GLU A 586 14.13 6.33 -7.37
CA GLU A 586 12.98 6.96 -6.74
C GLU A 586 11.87 5.92 -6.49
N LYS A 587 11.22 6.02 -5.33
CA LYS A 587 10.15 5.12 -4.89
C LYS A 587 8.77 5.73 -5.21
N PRO A 588 7.76 4.93 -5.60
CA PRO A 588 7.80 3.46 -5.71
C PRO A 588 8.49 2.97 -6.99
N ILE A 589 9.19 1.84 -6.88
CA ILE A 589 10.02 1.21 -7.90
C ILE A 589 9.14 0.48 -8.91
N GLN A 590 9.41 0.70 -10.19
CA GLN A 590 8.76 -0.01 -11.30
C GLN A 590 9.83 -0.81 -12.04
N LEU A 591 9.56 -2.09 -12.32
CA LEU A 591 10.53 -2.96 -13.01
C LEU A 591 10.00 -3.43 -14.36
N ARG A 592 10.93 -3.64 -15.30
CA ARG A 592 10.70 -4.33 -16.57
C ARG A 592 11.70 -5.45 -16.73
N ILE A 593 11.22 -6.63 -17.12
CA ILE A 593 12.03 -7.82 -17.42
C ILE A 593 11.82 -8.18 -18.88
N ASP A 594 12.86 -8.14 -19.70
CA ASP A 594 12.73 -8.55 -21.10
C ASP A 594 12.77 -10.08 -21.26
N TYR A 595 12.61 -10.55 -22.51
CA TYR A 595 12.57 -11.98 -22.82
C TYR A 595 13.87 -12.74 -22.50
N LYS A 596 15.01 -12.04 -22.33
CA LYS A 596 16.30 -12.62 -21.92
C LYS A 596 16.48 -12.66 -20.41
N GLY A 597 15.57 -12.03 -19.66
CA GLY A 597 15.65 -11.89 -18.22
C GLY A 597 16.45 -10.67 -17.77
N ASP A 598 16.71 -9.70 -18.66
CA ASP A 598 17.36 -8.45 -18.25
C ASP A 598 16.33 -7.55 -17.55
N ILE A 599 16.62 -7.20 -16.29
CA ILE A 599 15.80 -6.36 -15.44
C ILE A 599 16.23 -4.91 -15.61
N ARG A 600 15.25 -4.03 -15.79
CA ARG A 600 15.39 -2.57 -15.84
C ARG A 600 14.49 -1.91 -14.81
N VAL A 601 15.02 -0.91 -14.11
CA VAL A 601 14.23 0.00 -13.30
C VAL A 601 13.65 1.09 -14.21
N LEU A 602 12.35 1.37 -14.09
CA LEU A 602 11.67 2.45 -14.80
C LEU A 602 11.62 3.68 -13.87
N THR A 603 12.72 4.42 -13.74
CA THR A 603 12.70 5.79 -13.17
C THR A 603 12.87 6.80 -14.30
N ARG A 604 12.44 8.06 -14.06
CA ARG A 604 12.36 9.09 -15.12
C ARG A 604 13.70 9.44 -15.79
N GLU A 605 14.85 9.05 -15.21
CA GLU A 605 16.18 9.42 -15.71
C GLU A 605 17.28 8.35 -15.57
N GLU A 606 17.00 7.15 -15.02
CA GLU A 606 18.05 6.16 -14.70
C GLU A 606 17.63 4.71 -15.03
N TYR A 607 18.55 3.97 -15.64
CA TYR A 607 18.38 2.53 -15.90
C TYR A 607 19.50 1.74 -15.24
N PHE A 608 19.12 0.74 -14.45
CA PHE A 608 20.02 -0.29 -13.96
C PHE A 608 19.78 -1.58 -14.74
N TYR A 609 20.85 -2.29 -15.11
CA TYR A 609 20.77 -3.56 -15.82
C TYR A 609 21.24 -4.70 -14.91
N VAL A 610 20.32 -5.55 -14.48
CA VAL A 610 20.65 -6.80 -13.78
C VAL A 610 20.00 -7.95 -14.52
N ASN A 611 20.82 -8.94 -14.88
CA ASN A 611 20.27 -10.16 -15.44
C ASN A 611 19.68 -11.02 -14.31
N ILE A 612 18.43 -11.46 -14.46
CA ILE A 612 17.76 -12.26 -13.42
C ILE A 612 18.47 -13.58 -13.12
N HIS A 613 19.28 -14.09 -14.05
CA HIS A 613 19.99 -15.35 -13.84
C HIS A 613 21.11 -15.25 -12.79
N ILE A 614 21.63 -14.06 -12.49
CA ILE A 614 22.61 -13.86 -11.41
C ILE A 614 21.96 -13.62 -10.04
N LEU A 615 20.64 -13.43 -9.99
CA LEU A 615 19.89 -13.27 -8.75
C LEU A 615 19.50 -14.64 -8.20
N ASN A 616 20.05 -14.99 -7.04
CA ASN A 616 19.64 -16.17 -6.28
C ASN A 616 18.41 -15.89 -5.38
N ASN A 617 18.22 -14.62 -5.02
CA ASN A 617 17.06 -14.13 -4.29
C ASN A 617 16.62 -12.81 -4.97
N PRO A 618 15.35 -12.65 -5.40
CA PRO A 618 14.85 -11.40 -5.98
C PRO A 618 15.11 -10.20 -5.07
N MET A 619 15.12 -10.41 -3.75
CA MET A 619 15.35 -9.33 -2.81
C MET A 619 16.78 -8.76 -2.81
N LYS A 620 17.76 -9.53 -3.32
CA LYS A 620 19.14 -9.03 -3.46
C LYS A 620 19.24 -7.87 -4.45
N LEU A 621 18.30 -7.78 -5.39
CA LEU A 621 18.19 -6.62 -6.27
C LEU A 621 17.96 -5.34 -5.45
N PHE A 622 17.25 -5.40 -4.32
CA PHE A 622 16.89 -4.23 -3.53
C PHE A 622 17.93 -3.84 -2.49
N THR A 623 18.67 -4.80 -1.92
CA THR A 623 19.87 -4.46 -1.13
C THR A 623 20.95 -3.77 -1.96
N ALA A 624 20.96 -3.96 -3.28
CA ALA A 624 21.86 -3.23 -4.17
C ALA A 624 21.41 -1.77 -4.46
N PHE A 625 20.18 -1.42 -4.09
CA PHE A 625 19.63 -0.06 -4.20
C PHE A 625 19.75 0.76 -2.91
N GLN A 626 20.19 0.16 -1.80
CA GLN A 626 20.50 0.81 -0.53
C GLN A 626 21.99 1.09 -0.45
#